data_AF-A0A0H4VCZ6-F1
#
_entry.id   AF-A0A0H4VCZ6-F1
#
_cell.length_a   1.000
_cell.length_b   1.000
_cell.length_c   1.000
_cell.angle_alpha   90.00
_cell.angle_beta   90.00
_cell.angle_gamma   90.00
#
_symmetry.space_group_name_H-M   'P 1'
#
loop_
_entity.id
_entity.type
_entity.pdbx_description
1 polymer ?
#
loop_
_entity_poly.entity_id
_entity_poly.type
_entity_poly.pdbx_seq_one_letter_code
_entity_poly.pdbx_strand_id
1 'polypeptide(L)'
;MIYRLFWFATIAALAVVTVFAQLDRKARFAPALAPIVPAAFSGFAAEQRARIALVVQDGATAEAEARALVEKRPIAAEHLAKLSLAAAMNDHGDTSVAALEAASVRGWREPIAQYASARAALVEGAHDIAAQRVSALLATGKMNEPALDVAARLITTPEGQEAFARRLAAFGRWQANALSPLSQKADPADLAATLALALDQGANLDCSHLRRVTETIEKSEGEEVATALREQCDAR
;
A
#
# COMPACT_ATOMS: atom_id res chain seq x y z
N MET A 1 11.86 -25.40 52.95
CA MET A 1 10.68 -24.60 52.51
C MET A 1 11.04 -23.51 51.50
N ILE A 2 12.10 -22.73 51.73
CA ILE A 2 12.50 -21.61 50.85
C ILE A 2 12.71 -22.04 49.38
N TYR A 3 13.40 -23.17 49.15
CA TYR A 3 13.62 -23.69 47.79
C TYR A 3 12.32 -24.01 47.02
N ARG A 4 11.30 -24.54 47.71
CA ARG A 4 9.99 -24.82 47.10
C ARG A 4 9.25 -23.54 46.74
N LEU A 5 9.27 -22.54 47.62
CA LEU A 5 8.67 -21.24 47.36
C LEU A 5 9.33 -20.55 46.16
N PHE A 6 10.66 -20.57 46.10
CA PHE A 6 11.42 -20.04 44.96
C PHE A 6 11.07 -20.74 43.63
N TRP A 7 10.97 -22.08 43.66
CA TRP A 7 10.58 -22.86 42.48
C TRP A 7 9.18 -22.50 41.97
N PHE A 8 8.18 -22.46 42.85
CA PHE A 8 6.82 -22.06 42.47
C PHE A 8 6.74 -20.61 42.00
N ALA A 9 7.47 -19.69 42.63
CA ALA A 9 7.55 -18.30 42.19
C ALA A 9 8.14 -18.19 40.77
N THR A 10 9.19 -18.96 40.48
CA THR A 10 9.82 -19.00 39.15
C THR A 10 8.85 -19.54 38.10
N ILE A 11 8.15 -20.63 38.39
CA ILE A 11 7.12 -21.19 37.49
C ILE A 11 5.99 -20.18 37.27
N ALA A 12 5.52 -19.52 38.32
CA ALA A 12 4.47 -18.51 38.20
C ALA A 12 4.91 -17.33 37.32
N ALA A 13 6.14 -16.84 37.50
CA ALA A 13 6.71 -15.78 36.66
C ALA A 13 6.81 -16.22 35.18
N LEU A 14 7.28 -17.44 34.93
CA LEU A 14 7.37 -18.00 33.58
C LEU A 14 5.97 -18.15 32.93
N ALA A 15 4.98 -18.60 33.71
CA ALA A 15 3.60 -18.72 33.26
C ALA A 15 3.04 -17.35 32.85
N VAL A 16 3.25 -16.31 33.65
CA VAL A 16 2.81 -14.94 33.35
C VAL A 16 3.45 -14.42 32.05
N VAL A 17 4.77 -14.55 31.91
CA VAL A 17 5.49 -14.15 30.69
C VAL A 17 4.94 -14.89 29.47
N THR A 18 4.74 -16.21 29.59
CA THR A 18 4.25 -17.04 28.49
C THR A 18 2.83 -16.65 28.09
N VAL A 19 1.94 -16.42 29.05
CA VAL A 19 0.55 -16.00 28.80
C VAL A 19 0.53 -14.68 28.03
N PHE A 20 1.25 -13.66 28.48
CA PHE A 20 1.23 -12.36 27.79
C PHE A 20 1.92 -12.39 26.43
N ALA A 21 2.99 -13.18 26.26
CA ALA A 21 3.60 -13.38 24.94
C ALA A 21 2.63 -14.06 23.95
N GLN A 22 1.84 -15.03 24.42
CA GLN A 22 0.84 -15.69 23.59
C GLN A 22 -0.37 -14.79 23.30
N LEU A 23 -0.80 -13.97 24.27
CA LEU A 23 -1.85 -12.98 24.07
C LEU A 23 -1.43 -11.92 23.05
N ASP A 24 -0.19 -11.40 23.11
CA ASP A 24 0.34 -10.50 22.09
C ASP A 24 0.31 -11.14 20.70
N ARG A 25 0.86 -12.36 20.57
CA ARG A 25 0.84 -13.08 19.29
C ARG A 25 -0.58 -13.31 18.76
N LYS A 26 -1.53 -13.64 19.64
CA LYS A 26 -2.93 -13.86 19.27
C LYS A 26 -3.63 -12.56 18.89
N ALA A 27 -3.24 -11.41 19.48
CA ALA A 27 -3.79 -10.10 19.16
C ALA A 27 -3.63 -9.74 17.67
N ARG A 28 -2.61 -10.29 16.98
CA ARG A 28 -2.44 -10.16 15.52
C ARG A 28 -3.69 -10.57 14.72
N PHE A 29 -4.40 -11.61 15.17
CA PHE A 29 -5.58 -12.15 14.49
C PHE A 29 -6.88 -11.89 15.25
N ALA A 30 -6.79 -11.47 16.51
CA ALA A 30 -7.92 -11.12 17.36
C ALA A 30 -7.69 -9.73 17.98
N PRO A 31 -7.99 -8.63 17.26
CA PRO A 31 -7.70 -7.27 17.71
C PRO A 31 -8.33 -6.90 19.07
N ALA A 32 -9.46 -7.54 19.42
CA ALA A 32 -10.12 -7.37 20.71
C ALA A 32 -9.25 -7.76 21.94
N LEU A 33 -8.17 -8.53 21.74
CA LEU A 33 -7.22 -8.87 22.80
C LEU A 33 -6.15 -7.80 23.02
N ALA A 34 -6.00 -6.84 22.12
CA ALA A 34 -4.93 -5.84 22.22
C ALA A 34 -4.97 -4.96 23.49
N PRO A 35 -6.15 -4.56 24.02
CA PRO A 35 -6.23 -3.76 25.24
C PRO A 35 -5.75 -4.48 26.51
N ILE A 36 -5.83 -5.81 26.56
CA ILE A 36 -5.45 -6.59 27.75
C ILE A 36 -3.97 -6.98 27.79
N VAL A 37 -3.21 -6.70 26.72
CA VAL A 37 -1.77 -6.99 26.64
C VAL A 37 -0.98 -5.81 27.22
N PRO A 38 -0.20 -6.00 28.30
CA PRO A 38 0.60 -4.92 28.88
C PRO A 38 1.64 -4.38 27.89
N ALA A 39 1.98 -3.09 28.02
CA ALA A 39 2.92 -2.41 27.12
C ALA A 39 4.30 -3.10 27.02
N ALA A 40 4.78 -3.71 28.11
CA ALA A 40 6.05 -4.46 28.12
C ALA A 40 6.04 -5.68 27.18
N PHE A 41 4.87 -6.27 26.94
CA PHE A 41 4.68 -7.44 26.08
C PHE A 41 4.07 -7.10 24.72
N SER A 42 3.69 -5.84 24.48
CA SER A 42 2.96 -5.44 23.27
C SER A 42 3.88 -5.20 22.08
N GLY A 43 3.85 -6.10 21.11
CA GLY A 43 4.37 -5.92 19.77
C GLY A 43 3.22 -5.87 18.77
N PHE A 44 2.52 -7.00 18.60
CA PHE A 44 1.34 -7.07 17.73
C PHE A 44 0.14 -6.35 18.33
N ALA A 45 -0.01 -6.38 19.66
CA ALA A 45 -1.08 -5.67 20.35
C ALA A 45 -0.95 -4.15 20.18
N ALA A 46 0.26 -3.59 20.31
CA ALA A 46 0.49 -2.17 20.06
C ALA A 46 0.13 -1.78 18.62
N GLU A 47 0.42 -2.64 17.65
CA GLU A 47 0.04 -2.42 16.26
C GLU A 47 -1.47 -2.35 16.07
N GLN A 48 -2.22 -3.26 16.71
CA GLN A 48 -3.68 -3.23 16.66
C GLN A 48 -4.24 -2.02 17.40
N ARG A 49 -3.69 -1.62 18.55
CA ARG A 49 -4.11 -0.42 19.27
C ARG A 49 -3.87 0.85 18.45
N ALA A 50 -2.69 1.00 17.85
CA ALA A 50 -2.39 2.10 16.94
C ALA A 50 -3.38 2.13 15.76
N ARG A 51 -3.65 0.98 15.14
CA ARG A 51 -4.63 0.87 14.04
C ARG A 51 -6.04 1.28 14.48
N ILE A 52 -6.51 0.78 15.62
CA ILE A 52 -7.85 1.11 16.15
C ILE A 52 -7.93 2.61 16.45
N ALA A 53 -6.92 3.16 17.14
CA ALA A 53 -6.84 4.58 17.46
C ALA A 53 -6.87 5.47 16.22
N LEU A 54 -6.14 5.11 15.15
CA LEU A 54 -6.22 5.78 13.85
C LEU A 54 -7.64 5.75 13.26
N VAL A 55 -8.34 4.61 13.35
CA VAL A 55 -9.71 4.47 12.82
C VAL A 55 -10.72 5.31 13.61
N VAL A 56 -10.65 5.29 14.95
CA VAL A 56 -11.55 6.08 15.80
C VAL A 56 -11.12 7.53 15.98
N GLN A 57 -10.07 7.94 15.26
CA GLN A 57 -9.51 9.29 15.27
C GLN A 57 -9.00 9.76 16.66
N ASP A 58 -8.52 8.83 17.50
CA ASP A 58 -7.84 9.14 18.76
C ASP A 58 -6.34 9.38 18.49
N GLY A 59 -5.99 10.62 18.14
CA GLY A 59 -4.63 11.02 17.77
C GLY A 59 -3.60 10.77 18.87
N ALA A 60 -3.94 11.06 20.13
CA ALA A 60 -3.02 10.91 21.25
C ALA A 60 -2.64 9.43 21.48
N THR A 61 -3.64 8.54 21.52
CA THR A 61 -3.39 7.10 21.66
C THR A 61 -2.70 6.53 20.42
N ALA A 62 -3.10 6.96 19.22
CA ALA A 62 -2.50 6.52 17.97
C ALA A 62 -1.00 6.82 17.93
N GLU A 63 -0.61 8.03 18.33
CA GLU A 63 0.79 8.46 18.30
C GLU A 63 1.62 7.75 19.38
N ALA A 64 1.10 7.61 20.59
CA ALA A 64 1.79 6.89 21.67
C ALA A 64 2.09 5.43 21.28
N GLU A 65 1.10 4.72 20.74
CA GLU A 65 1.27 3.33 20.30
C GLU A 65 2.17 3.23 19.05
N ALA A 66 2.05 4.16 18.10
CA ALA A 66 2.91 4.18 16.92
C ALA A 66 4.38 4.48 17.25
N ARG A 67 4.66 5.38 18.19
CA ARG A 67 6.01 5.63 18.71
C ARG A 67 6.58 4.38 19.36
N ALA A 68 5.82 3.74 20.24
CA ALA A 68 6.24 2.49 20.88
C ALA A 68 6.54 1.36 19.87
N LEU A 69 5.82 1.30 18.75
CA LEU A 69 6.09 0.36 17.66
C LEU A 69 7.42 0.65 16.95
N VAL A 70 7.68 1.93 16.65
CA VAL A 70 8.91 2.35 15.97
C VAL A 70 10.12 2.16 16.88
N GLU A 71 10.03 2.48 18.16
CA GLU A 71 11.10 2.26 19.15
C GLU A 71 11.50 0.78 19.25
N LYS A 72 10.51 -0.13 19.25
CA LYS A 72 10.76 -1.57 19.34
C LYS A 72 11.17 -2.19 18.00
N ARG A 73 10.65 -1.68 16.89
CA ARG A 73 10.81 -2.24 15.53
C ARG A 73 10.94 -1.11 14.50
N PRO A 74 12.10 -0.43 14.44
CA PRO A 74 12.28 0.80 13.64
C PRO A 74 12.36 0.57 12.13
N ILE A 75 12.51 -0.67 11.68
CA ILE A 75 12.73 -1.02 10.27
C ILE A 75 11.41 -1.09 9.48
N ALA A 76 10.29 -1.42 10.13
CA ALA A 76 9.04 -1.70 9.43
C ALA A 76 8.41 -0.40 8.86
N ALA A 77 8.34 -0.30 7.53
CA ALA A 77 7.71 0.83 6.84
C ALA A 77 6.26 1.07 7.29
N GLU A 78 5.51 -0.01 7.54
CA GLU A 78 4.12 0.06 8.02
C GLU A 78 3.99 0.71 9.40
N HIS A 79 5.00 0.64 10.26
CA HIS A 79 4.97 1.29 11.57
C HIS A 79 5.25 2.78 11.42
N LEU A 80 6.19 3.14 10.54
CA LEU A 80 6.52 4.52 10.21
C LEU A 80 5.34 5.23 9.52
N ALA A 81 4.62 4.54 8.64
CA ALA A 81 3.39 5.07 8.04
C ALA A 81 2.30 5.33 9.09
N LYS A 82 2.11 4.42 10.06
CA LYS A 82 1.19 4.64 11.20
C LYS A 82 1.63 5.84 12.05
N LEU A 83 2.93 5.98 12.34
CA LEU A 83 3.46 7.13 13.05
C LEU A 83 3.23 8.43 12.27
N SER A 84 3.43 8.42 10.95
CA SER A 84 3.17 9.58 10.10
C SER A 84 1.72 10.04 10.18
N LEU A 85 0.77 9.11 10.04
CA LEU A 85 -0.66 9.41 10.15
C LEU A 85 -1.03 9.90 11.55
N ALA A 86 -0.54 9.24 12.60
CA ALA A 86 -0.84 9.61 13.98
C ALA A 86 -0.28 11.00 14.33
N ALA A 87 0.96 11.29 13.91
CA ALA A 87 1.57 12.60 14.09
C ALA A 87 0.79 13.70 13.33
N ALA A 88 0.30 13.41 12.11
CA ALA A 88 -0.53 14.35 11.37
C ALA A 88 -1.84 14.69 12.10
N MET A 89 -2.43 13.74 12.83
CA MET A 89 -3.66 13.97 13.60
C MET A 89 -3.45 14.87 14.83
N ASN A 90 -2.22 15.00 15.32
CA ASN A 90 -1.86 15.86 16.44
C ASN A 90 -1.14 17.14 15.99
N ASP A 91 -1.26 17.52 14.71
CA ASP A 91 -0.57 18.68 14.11
C ASP A 91 0.97 18.65 14.22
N HIS A 92 1.55 17.47 14.43
CA HIS A 92 3.00 17.25 14.50
C HIS A 92 3.61 17.05 13.10
N GLY A 93 3.49 18.07 12.25
CA GLY A 93 3.86 18.04 10.83
C GLY A 93 5.26 17.51 10.53
N ASP A 94 6.30 18.01 11.22
CA ASP A 94 7.69 17.59 11.00
C ASP A 94 7.90 16.10 11.27
N THR A 95 7.28 15.57 12.34
CA THR A 95 7.32 14.14 12.64
C THR A 95 6.57 13.34 11.58
N SER A 96 5.43 13.87 11.12
CA SER A 96 4.62 13.22 10.10
C SER A 96 5.38 13.06 8.79
N VAL A 97 6.01 14.13 8.31
CA VAL A 97 6.82 14.15 7.08
C VAL A 97 8.03 13.23 7.21
N ALA A 98 8.82 13.38 8.28
CA ALA A 98 10.03 12.57 8.47
C ALA A 98 9.70 11.06 8.56
N ALA A 99 8.61 10.69 9.22
CA ALA A 99 8.19 9.29 9.30
C ALA A 99 7.74 8.76 7.93
N LEU A 100 7.02 9.56 7.14
CA LEU A 100 6.56 9.18 5.80
C LEU A 100 7.70 9.02 4.80
N GLU A 101 8.65 9.95 4.79
CA GLU A 101 9.87 9.86 4.00
C GLU A 101 10.63 8.59 4.34
N ALA A 102 10.82 8.33 5.63
CA ALA A 102 11.53 7.14 6.08
C ALA A 102 10.77 5.84 5.76
N ALA A 103 9.43 5.85 5.74
CA ALA A 103 8.61 4.73 5.26
C ALA A 103 8.81 4.49 3.75
N SER A 104 8.86 5.56 2.95
CA SER A 104 8.97 5.51 1.48
C SER A 104 10.26 4.84 0.99
N VAL A 105 11.36 4.98 1.76
CA VAL A 105 12.67 4.40 1.46
C VAL A 105 12.76 2.93 1.91
N ARG A 106 12.06 2.56 3.00
CA ARG A 106 12.19 1.23 3.62
C ARG A 106 11.25 0.17 3.05
N GLY A 107 10.12 0.56 2.47
CA GLY A 107 9.10 -0.39 2.04
C GLY A 107 8.42 0.02 0.75
N TRP A 108 8.82 -0.59 -0.36
CA TRP A 108 8.14 -0.41 -1.65
C TRP A 108 6.68 -0.90 -1.64
N ARG A 109 6.32 -1.79 -0.71
CA ARG A 109 4.96 -2.34 -0.55
C ARG A 109 4.08 -1.58 0.45
N GLU A 110 4.58 -0.52 1.07
CA GLU A 110 3.80 0.25 2.04
C GLU A 110 2.88 1.25 1.29
N PRO A 111 1.55 1.05 1.28
CA PRO A 111 0.66 1.78 0.39
C PRO A 111 0.56 3.28 0.68
N ILE A 112 0.64 3.71 1.93
CA ILE A 112 0.45 5.13 2.29
C ILE A 112 1.63 5.96 1.74
N ALA A 113 2.85 5.48 1.95
CA ALA A 113 4.07 6.09 1.47
C ALA A 113 4.16 6.04 -0.05
N GLN A 114 3.78 4.92 -0.69
CA GLN A 114 3.73 4.89 -2.16
C GLN A 114 2.69 5.87 -2.71
N TYR A 115 1.50 5.97 -2.12
CA TYR A 115 0.46 6.93 -2.53
C TYR A 115 0.95 8.37 -2.38
N ALA A 116 1.48 8.73 -1.21
CA ALA A 116 1.98 10.08 -0.97
C ALA A 116 3.12 10.43 -1.94
N SER A 117 4.06 9.52 -2.16
CA SER A 117 5.17 9.70 -3.10
C SER A 117 4.68 9.82 -4.55
N ALA A 118 3.69 9.01 -4.95
CA ALA A 118 3.09 9.08 -6.29
C ALA A 118 2.44 10.44 -6.53
N ARG A 119 1.67 10.91 -5.53
CA ARG A 119 0.98 12.20 -5.59
C ARG A 119 1.96 13.38 -5.67
N ALA A 120 3.00 13.38 -4.83
CA ALA A 120 4.03 14.41 -4.84
C ALA A 120 4.75 14.46 -6.19
N ALA A 121 5.22 13.29 -6.68
CA ALA A 121 5.87 13.17 -7.98
C ALA A 121 4.97 13.67 -9.13
N LEU A 122 3.68 13.37 -9.09
CA LEU A 122 2.74 13.83 -10.12
C LEU A 122 2.55 15.36 -10.09
N VAL A 123 2.50 15.97 -8.91
CA VAL A 123 2.40 17.43 -8.76
C VAL A 123 3.67 18.13 -9.27
N GLU A 124 4.83 17.49 -9.09
CA GLU A 124 6.12 18.01 -9.55
C GLU A 124 6.41 17.72 -11.03
N GLY A 125 5.52 17.02 -11.75
CA GLY A 125 5.75 16.60 -13.14
C GLY A 125 6.78 15.47 -13.30
N ALA A 126 7.16 14.80 -12.22
CA ALA A 126 8.08 13.66 -12.21
C ALA A 126 7.36 12.35 -12.60
N HIS A 127 6.86 12.28 -13.85
CA HIS A 127 6.01 11.20 -14.35
C HIS A 127 6.62 9.80 -14.21
N ASP A 128 7.93 9.63 -14.41
CA ASP A 128 8.61 8.34 -14.24
C ASP A 128 8.58 7.83 -12.79
N ILE A 129 8.72 8.75 -11.83
CA ILE A 129 8.64 8.43 -10.40
C ILE A 129 7.19 8.14 -10.04
N ALA A 130 6.23 8.95 -10.50
CA ALA A 130 4.81 8.71 -10.28
C ALA A 130 4.38 7.33 -10.82
N ALA A 131 4.75 7.00 -12.06
CA ALA A 131 4.50 5.70 -12.68
C ALA A 131 5.12 4.54 -11.89
N GLN A 132 6.33 4.73 -11.35
CA GLN A 132 6.96 3.74 -10.47
C GLN A 132 6.11 3.48 -9.23
N ARG A 133 5.70 4.53 -8.53
CA ARG A 133 4.94 4.44 -7.27
C ARG A 133 3.54 3.87 -7.49
N VAL A 134 2.88 4.25 -8.59
CA VAL A 134 1.60 3.68 -9.04
C VAL A 134 1.73 2.19 -9.34
N SER A 135 2.76 1.77 -10.09
CA SER A 135 2.99 0.35 -10.38
C SER A 135 3.26 -0.48 -9.12
N ALA A 136 3.98 0.11 -8.14
CA ALA A 136 4.19 -0.52 -6.84
C ALA A 136 2.87 -0.69 -6.07
N LEU A 137 1.99 0.31 -6.07
CA LEU A 137 0.66 0.23 -5.45
C LEU A 137 -0.17 -0.88 -6.07
N LEU A 138 -0.24 -0.95 -7.40
CA LEU A 138 -0.92 -1.99 -8.15
C LEU A 138 -0.40 -3.39 -7.78
N ALA A 139 0.92 -3.52 -7.65
CA ALA A 139 1.55 -4.78 -7.25
C ALA A 139 1.19 -5.25 -5.84
N THR A 140 0.73 -4.36 -4.95
CA THR A 140 0.27 -4.76 -3.60
C THR A 140 -1.16 -5.29 -3.57
N GLY A 141 -1.98 -5.01 -4.60
CA GLY A 141 -3.42 -5.28 -4.59
C GLY A 141 -4.21 -4.43 -3.56
N LYS A 142 -3.60 -3.40 -2.97
CA LYS A 142 -4.20 -2.51 -1.95
C LYS A 142 -4.53 -1.13 -2.50
N MET A 143 -4.84 -1.02 -3.79
CA MET A 143 -5.18 0.27 -4.39
C MET A 143 -6.57 0.70 -3.95
N ASN A 144 -6.65 1.80 -3.20
CA ASN A 144 -7.89 2.43 -2.78
C ASN A 144 -8.26 3.57 -3.73
N GLU A 145 -9.47 4.12 -3.56
CA GLU A 145 -10.00 5.17 -4.44
C GLU A 145 -9.04 6.36 -4.64
N PRO A 146 -8.42 6.95 -3.60
CA PRO A 146 -7.47 8.05 -3.81
C PRO A 146 -6.22 7.64 -4.59
N ALA A 147 -5.73 6.40 -4.40
CA ALA A 147 -4.60 5.90 -5.17
C ALA A 147 -4.98 5.69 -6.64
N LEU A 148 -6.20 5.24 -6.93
CA LEU A 148 -6.72 5.12 -8.29
C LEU A 148 -6.88 6.48 -8.96
N ASP A 149 -7.32 7.51 -8.23
CA ASP A 149 -7.35 8.90 -8.74
C ASP A 149 -5.96 9.36 -9.22
N VAL A 150 -4.91 9.07 -8.44
CA VAL A 150 -3.54 9.43 -8.82
C VAL A 150 -3.10 8.67 -10.07
N ALA A 151 -3.45 7.39 -10.18
CA ALA A 151 -3.10 6.60 -11.35
C ALA A 151 -3.86 7.03 -12.60
N ALA A 152 -5.14 7.39 -12.48
CA ALA A 152 -5.92 7.95 -13.58
C ALA A 152 -5.34 9.29 -14.04
N ARG A 153 -5.04 10.21 -13.10
CA ARG A 153 -4.41 11.50 -13.42
C ARG A 153 -3.01 11.38 -14.00
N LEU A 154 -2.27 10.31 -13.71
CA LEU A 154 -0.96 10.08 -14.32
C LEU A 154 -1.07 9.93 -15.84
N ILE A 155 -2.14 9.30 -16.34
CA ILE A 155 -2.26 8.96 -17.77
C ILE A 155 -3.05 10.00 -18.57
N THR A 156 -3.40 11.15 -17.98
CA THR A 156 -4.09 12.25 -18.70
C THR A 156 -3.12 13.14 -19.52
N THR A 157 -1.83 12.88 -19.45
CA THR A 157 -0.78 13.64 -20.14
C THR A 157 0.11 12.71 -20.95
N PRO A 158 0.56 13.09 -22.17
CA PRO A 158 1.42 12.24 -22.99
C PRO A 158 2.66 11.71 -22.25
N GLU A 159 3.35 12.56 -21.49
CA GLU A 159 4.54 12.19 -20.73
C GLU A 159 4.25 11.12 -19.67
N GLY A 160 3.08 11.22 -19.03
CA GLY A 160 2.60 10.26 -18.06
C GLY A 160 2.11 8.95 -18.67
N GLN A 161 1.47 9.01 -19.84
CA GLN A 161 1.11 7.83 -20.64
C GLN A 161 2.38 7.06 -21.03
N GLU A 162 3.39 7.74 -21.57
CA GLU A 162 4.67 7.12 -21.91
C GLU A 162 5.39 6.52 -20.70
N ALA A 163 5.44 7.25 -19.57
CA ALA A 163 6.07 6.77 -18.35
C ALA A 163 5.37 5.52 -17.80
N PHE A 164 4.04 5.49 -17.82
CA PHE A 164 3.29 4.32 -17.36
C PHE A 164 3.34 3.16 -18.36
N ALA A 165 3.33 3.44 -19.66
CA ALA A 165 3.54 2.46 -20.72
C ALA A 165 4.87 1.72 -20.55
N ARG A 166 5.97 2.44 -20.25
CA ARG A 166 7.28 1.82 -19.96
C ARG A 166 7.22 0.84 -18.78
N ARG A 167 6.42 1.16 -17.76
CA ARG A 167 6.21 0.26 -16.61
C ARG A 167 5.40 -0.96 -17.03
N LEU A 168 4.35 -0.79 -17.82
CA LEU A 168 3.54 -1.90 -18.35
C LEU A 168 4.34 -2.80 -19.31
N ALA A 169 5.28 -2.25 -20.08
CA ALA A 169 6.16 -3.02 -20.94
C ALA A 169 7.18 -3.85 -20.15
N ALA A 170 7.66 -3.34 -19.02
CA ALA A 170 8.52 -4.10 -18.13
C ALA A 170 7.76 -5.26 -17.46
N PHE A 171 8.17 -6.51 -17.77
CA PHE A 171 7.51 -7.72 -17.24
C PHE A 171 7.30 -7.67 -15.72
N GLY A 172 6.07 -7.88 -15.27
CA GLY A 172 5.75 -7.93 -13.85
C GLY A 172 4.38 -8.52 -13.56
N ARG A 173 4.31 -9.43 -12.58
CA ARG A 173 3.06 -10.11 -12.16
C ARG A 173 1.92 -9.17 -11.70
N TRP A 174 2.18 -7.87 -11.61
CA TRP A 174 1.23 -6.83 -11.24
C TRP A 174 0.37 -6.33 -12.41
N GLN A 175 0.78 -6.57 -13.65
CA GLN A 175 0.08 -6.11 -14.87
C GLN A 175 -1.37 -6.62 -14.92
N ALA A 176 -1.59 -7.88 -14.52
CA ALA A 176 -2.94 -8.47 -14.45
C ALA A 176 -3.86 -7.73 -13.45
N ASN A 177 -3.29 -7.16 -12.38
CA ASN A 177 -4.04 -6.40 -11.39
C ASN A 177 -4.26 -4.94 -11.79
N ALA A 178 -3.63 -4.47 -12.87
CA ALA A 178 -3.66 -3.06 -13.28
C ALA A 178 -4.88 -2.72 -14.13
N LEU A 179 -5.21 -3.58 -15.09
CA LEU A 179 -6.17 -3.25 -16.14
C LEU A 179 -7.59 -3.02 -15.62
N SER A 180 -8.10 -3.91 -14.78
CA SER A 180 -9.47 -3.84 -14.28
C SER A 180 -9.78 -2.62 -13.40
N PRO A 181 -8.95 -2.22 -12.42
CA PRO A 181 -9.25 -1.04 -11.62
C PRO A 181 -9.00 0.26 -12.38
N LEU A 182 -8.02 0.30 -13.29
CA LEU A 182 -7.78 1.49 -14.12
C LEU A 182 -8.90 1.72 -15.13
N SER A 183 -9.43 0.68 -15.77
CA SER A 183 -10.54 0.83 -16.72
C SER A 183 -11.84 1.33 -16.10
N GLN A 184 -12.00 1.22 -14.79
CA GLN A 184 -13.16 1.74 -14.07
C GLN A 184 -13.02 3.22 -13.71
N LYS A 185 -11.79 3.74 -13.69
CA LYS A 185 -11.49 5.05 -13.11
C LYS A 185 -10.91 6.05 -14.10
N ALA A 186 -10.04 5.60 -15.00
CA ALA A 186 -9.41 6.45 -16.00
C ALA A 186 -10.36 6.77 -17.14
N ASP A 187 -10.10 7.89 -17.82
CA ASP A 187 -10.74 8.15 -19.10
C ASP A 187 -10.38 7.04 -20.10
N PRO A 188 -11.35 6.47 -20.82
CA PRO A 188 -11.09 5.39 -21.76
C PRO A 188 -10.08 5.74 -22.86
N ALA A 189 -10.06 6.97 -23.36
CA ALA A 189 -9.14 7.40 -24.41
C ALA A 189 -7.70 7.48 -23.89
N ASP A 190 -7.51 8.04 -22.69
CA ASP A 190 -6.20 8.10 -22.03
C ASP A 190 -5.64 6.71 -21.72
N LEU A 191 -6.51 5.82 -21.24
CA LEU A 191 -6.14 4.43 -20.99
C LEU A 191 -5.79 3.71 -22.30
N ALA A 192 -6.59 3.91 -23.36
CA ALA A 192 -6.34 3.34 -24.67
C ALA A 192 -4.97 3.79 -25.22
N ALA A 193 -4.68 5.10 -25.22
CA ALA A 193 -3.41 5.65 -25.66
C ALA A 193 -2.22 5.06 -24.88
N THR A 194 -2.37 4.95 -23.55
CA THR A 194 -1.34 4.34 -22.69
C THR A 194 -1.10 2.87 -23.02
N LEU A 195 -2.16 2.09 -23.24
CA LEU A 195 -2.04 0.68 -23.60
C LEU A 195 -1.41 0.52 -24.98
N ALA A 196 -1.80 1.32 -25.96
CA ALA A 196 -1.18 1.31 -27.29
C ALA A 196 0.34 1.54 -27.23
N LEU A 197 0.78 2.53 -26.45
CA LEU A 197 2.21 2.77 -26.20
C LEU A 197 2.89 1.59 -25.50
N ALA A 198 2.23 0.98 -24.51
CA ALA A 198 2.78 -0.16 -23.80
C ALA A 198 2.99 -1.36 -24.75
N LEU A 199 2.05 -1.58 -25.67
CA LEU A 199 2.12 -2.65 -26.65
C LEU A 199 3.22 -2.44 -27.68
N ASP A 200 3.38 -1.22 -28.20
CA ASP A 200 4.49 -0.85 -29.09
C ASP A 200 5.85 -1.10 -28.41
N GLN A 201 5.91 -0.87 -27.09
CA GLN A 201 7.07 -1.16 -26.26
C GLN A 201 7.23 -2.64 -25.85
N GLY A 202 6.36 -3.53 -26.34
CA GLY A 202 6.46 -4.98 -26.14
C GLY A 202 5.81 -5.52 -24.86
N ALA A 203 4.82 -4.81 -24.30
CA ALA A 203 4.08 -5.29 -23.12
C ALA A 203 3.42 -6.66 -23.36
N ASN A 204 3.48 -7.50 -22.32
CA ASN A 204 2.78 -8.77 -22.29
C ASN A 204 1.55 -8.66 -21.36
N LEU A 205 0.45 -8.16 -21.92
CA LEU A 205 -0.81 -7.99 -21.20
C LEU A 205 -1.65 -9.27 -21.24
N ASP A 206 -2.36 -9.56 -20.14
CA ASP A 206 -3.28 -10.70 -20.08
C ASP A 206 -4.53 -10.43 -20.93
N CYS A 207 -4.66 -11.20 -22.02
CA CYS A 207 -5.73 -11.04 -23.00
C CYS A 207 -7.14 -11.28 -22.44
N SER A 208 -7.29 -12.05 -21.37
CA SER A 208 -8.59 -12.24 -20.73
C SER A 208 -9.11 -10.95 -20.08
N HIS A 209 -8.20 -10.19 -19.49
CA HIS A 209 -8.48 -8.88 -18.91
C HIS A 209 -8.56 -7.80 -19.99
N LEU A 210 -7.70 -7.88 -21.00
CA LEU A 210 -7.65 -6.89 -22.09
C LEU A 210 -8.99 -6.83 -22.84
N ARG A 211 -9.58 -7.96 -23.22
CA ARG A 211 -10.89 -7.99 -23.92
C ARG A 211 -11.98 -7.20 -23.20
N ARG A 212 -12.09 -7.33 -21.88
CA ARG A 212 -13.09 -6.62 -21.08
C ARG A 212 -12.85 -5.10 -21.07
N VAL A 213 -11.59 -4.69 -21.03
CA VAL A 213 -11.21 -3.29 -21.12
C VAL A 213 -11.48 -2.75 -22.53
N THR A 214 -11.18 -3.55 -23.56
CA THR A 214 -11.43 -3.19 -24.96
C THR A 214 -12.91 -2.93 -25.24
N GLU A 215 -13.82 -3.78 -24.75
CA GLU A 215 -15.28 -3.54 -24.87
C GLU A 215 -15.74 -2.21 -24.23
N THR A 216 -15.00 -1.72 -23.23
CA THR A 216 -15.28 -0.44 -22.58
C THR A 216 -14.75 0.72 -23.43
N ILE A 217 -13.55 0.56 -24.01
CA ILE A 217 -12.90 1.56 -24.88
C ILE A 217 -13.63 1.72 -26.22
N GLU A 218 -14.17 0.64 -26.80
CA GLU A 218 -14.94 0.69 -28.05
C GLU A 218 -16.18 1.58 -27.94
N LYS A 219 -16.82 1.58 -26.76
CA LYS A 219 -18.02 2.38 -26.51
C LYS A 219 -17.74 3.87 -26.38
N SER A 220 -16.47 4.26 -26.27
CA SER A 220 -16.01 5.63 -25.99
C SER A 220 -15.14 6.20 -27.12
N GLU A 221 -15.44 5.87 -28.38
CA GLU A 221 -14.77 6.40 -29.58
C GLU A 221 -13.29 5.99 -29.78
N GLY A 222 -12.81 4.97 -29.06
CA GLY A 222 -11.45 4.43 -29.19
C GLY A 222 -11.31 3.23 -30.14
N GLU A 223 -12.06 3.19 -31.24
CA GLU A 223 -12.24 2.00 -32.09
C GLU A 223 -10.95 1.48 -32.75
N GLU A 224 -10.06 2.39 -33.17
CA GLU A 224 -8.75 2.04 -33.76
C GLU A 224 -7.84 1.36 -32.74
N VAL A 225 -7.74 1.92 -31.54
CA VAL A 225 -6.93 1.35 -30.46
C VAL A 225 -7.54 0.03 -29.96
N ALA A 226 -8.86 -0.05 -29.86
CA ALA A 226 -9.55 -1.28 -29.52
C ALA A 226 -9.26 -2.41 -30.52
N THR A 227 -9.17 -2.09 -31.80
CA THR A 227 -8.84 -3.05 -32.86
C THR A 227 -7.39 -3.52 -32.73
N ALA A 228 -6.44 -2.61 -32.53
CA ALA A 228 -5.04 -2.97 -32.28
C ALA A 228 -4.87 -3.87 -31.03
N LEU A 229 -5.60 -3.57 -29.95
CA LEU A 229 -5.62 -4.37 -28.73
C LEU A 229 -6.18 -5.80 -28.98
N ARG A 230 -7.19 -5.94 -29.84
CA ARG A 230 -7.78 -7.24 -30.23
C ARG A 230 -6.81 -8.08 -31.06
N GLU A 231 -6.25 -7.51 -32.13
CA GLU A 231 -5.37 -8.22 -33.05
C GLU A 231 -4.17 -8.87 -32.34
N GLN A 232 -3.60 -8.19 -31.34
CA GLN A 232 -2.46 -8.73 -30.60
C GLN A 232 -2.83 -9.90 -29.68
N CYS A 233 -4.07 -9.96 -29.22
CA CYS A 233 -4.58 -11.08 -28.44
C CYS A 233 -5.00 -12.27 -29.31
N ASP A 234 -5.32 -12.04 -30.57
CA ASP A 234 -5.64 -13.09 -31.54
C ASP A 234 -4.38 -13.66 -32.21
N ALA A 235 -3.29 -12.90 -32.26
CA ALA A 235 -1.99 -13.32 -32.78
C ALA A 235 -1.17 -14.21 -31.80
N ARG A 236 -1.67 -14.48 -30.59
CA ARG A 236 -1.00 -15.25 -29.53
C ARG A 236 -1.79 -16.51 -29.17
#